data_AF-A0A8W8IDE8-F1
#
_entry.id   AF-A0A8W8IDE8-F1
#
_cell.length_a   1.000
_cell.length_b   1.000
_cell.length_c   1.000
_cell.angle_alpha   90.00
_cell.angle_beta   90.00
_cell.angle_gamma   90.00
#
_symmetry.space_group_name_H-M   'P 1'
#
loop_
_entity.id
_entity.type
_entity.pdbx_description
1 polymer ?
#
loop_
_entity_poly.entity_id
_entity_poly.type
_entity_poly.pdbx_seq_one_letter_code
_entity_poly.pdbx_strand_id
1 'polypeptide(L)'
;MKHVRLLSVIGKTFGISEQGLVNGWVKRCCRCLSSGSSKSNFQRDSHTTENYKKIMRKVPQSVVVVTAGEFDILKDRWIKRGMTCTSFTNVSYQPPIVSICINNPSHMHELLLRTQQFAIHVLKQNQVGYGLDFSKHIETEECQFKNIPHALTNEGIPIIYDCAAVMECRAHSVHTVGDHHVWYGSVFNAEISESEDNPLLYYIRSFRSVGDEIFIQAFEDATLPFEDWTHEAHLRMAWNYITEYGKEGAIPHIRLGIQNFNEQNKDKVKFGFHETITMFYIAEVAHAIKKSPGVPSFEEFLERNRYLLDKTVIAQYYSHNHLYSDTARHQFVQPDLKQLPS
;
A
#
# COMPACT_ATOMS: atom_id res chain seq x y z
N MET A 1 -13.24 -60.14 -11.37
CA MET A 1 -12.16 -61.15 -11.26
C MET A 1 -10.85 -60.48 -11.63
N LYS A 2 -9.86 -60.57 -10.72
CA LYS A 2 -8.48 -60.05 -10.80
C LYS A 2 -8.37 -58.51 -10.77
N HIS A 3 -7.79 -57.83 -9.79
CA HIS A 3 -7.19 -58.09 -8.47
C HIS A 3 -6.87 -56.66 -7.97
N VAL A 4 -7.45 -56.06 -6.91
CA VAL A 4 -7.56 -56.53 -5.52
C VAL A 4 -6.35 -57.40 -5.17
N ARG A 5 -5.18 -56.76 -5.12
CA ARG A 5 -3.90 -57.23 -4.54
C ARG A 5 -2.92 -56.06 -4.43
N LEU A 6 -3.25 -55.04 -3.63
CA LEU A 6 -2.24 -54.14 -3.07
C LEU A 6 -2.65 -53.52 -1.71
N LEU A 7 -3.59 -54.15 -1.00
CA LEU A 7 -4.00 -53.76 0.36
C LEU A 7 -3.91 -54.92 1.37
N SER A 8 -3.17 -55.99 1.04
CA SER A 8 -3.08 -57.21 1.86
C SER A 8 -1.72 -57.48 2.49
N VAL A 9 -0.86 -56.46 2.69
CA VAL A 9 0.49 -56.67 3.28
C VAL A 9 0.73 -55.88 4.57
N ILE A 10 -0.16 -55.00 5.02
CA ILE A 10 -0.01 -54.31 6.33
C ILE A 10 -1.04 -54.80 7.37
N GLY A 11 -2.05 -55.57 6.97
CA GLY A 11 -3.05 -56.15 7.89
C GLY A 11 -2.61 -57.39 8.68
N LYS A 12 -1.37 -57.88 8.49
CA LYS A 12 -0.88 -59.12 9.14
C LYS A 12 0.00 -58.90 10.37
N THR A 13 0.19 -57.65 10.81
CA THR A 13 0.97 -57.35 12.04
C THR A 13 0.08 -57.10 13.27
N PHE A 14 -1.25 -56.98 13.13
CA PHE A 14 -2.13 -56.60 14.25
C PHE A 14 -3.42 -57.42 14.44
N GLY A 15 -3.57 -58.60 13.81
CA GLY A 15 -4.54 -59.64 14.18
C GLY A 15 -5.94 -59.20 14.66
N ILE A 16 -6.83 -58.80 13.75
CA ILE A 16 -8.26 -58.56 14.05
C ILE A 16 -9.14 -59.21 12.95
N SER A 17 -10.17 -59.95 13.39
CA SER A 17 -11.11 -60.72 12.55
C SER A 17 -12.31 -59.90 12.04
N GLU A 18 -12.92 -60.38 10.95
CA GLU A 18 -14.00 -59.77 10.15
C GLU A 18 -15.39 -59.62 10.82
N GLN A 19 -15.50 -59.69 12.15
CA GLN A 19 -16.75 -59.47 12.89
C GLN A 19 -16.68 -58.30 13.89
N GLY A 20 -15.79 -57.34 13.64
CA GLY A 20 -15.71 -56.04 14.34
C GLY A 20 -16.08 -54.83 13.46
N LEU A 21 -16.79 -55.07 12.36
CA LEU A 21 -17.28 -54.05 11.44
C LEU A 21 -18.75 -53.80 11.76
N VAL A 22 -19.06 -52.57 12.17
CA VAL A 22 -20.34 -52.04 12.70
C VAL A 22 -20.30 -51.91 14.23
N ASN A 23 -20.18 -50.66 14.72
CA ASN A 23 -20.11 -50.20 16.12
C ASN A 23 -18.72 -49.96 16.75
N GLY A 24 -17.75 -49.45 15.98
CA GLY A 24 -16.39 -49.13 16.48
C GLY A 24 -15.80 -47.77 16.13
N TRP A 25 -16.53 -46.85 15.46
CA TRP A 25 -15.98 -45.58 14.95
C TRP A 25 -16.69 -44.29 15.41
N VAL A 26 -17.56 -44.37 16.43
CA VAL A 26 -18.28 -43.19 16.97
C VAL A 26 -17.91 -42.84 18.43
N LYS A 27 -16.98 -43.55 19.08
CA LYS A 27 -16.58 -43.20 20.47
C LYS A 27 -15.10 -43.39 20.74
N ARG A 28 -14.24 -42.54 20.16
CA ARG A 28 -12.87 -42.33 20.69
C ARG A 28 -12.16 -41.03 20.26
N CYS A 29 -12.88 -39.93 20.12
CA CYS A 29 -12.26 -38.59 20.09
C CYS A 29 -12.99 -37.53 20.94
N CYS A 30 -13.78 -37.97 21.91
CA CYS A 30 -14.42 -37.12 22.93
C CYS A 30 -14.03 -37.63 24.32
N ARG A 31 -12.75 -37.47 24.70
CA ARG A 31 -12.27 -37.58 26.09
C ARG A 31 -10.83 -37.06 26.20
N CYS A 32 -10.64 -35.78 25.86
CA CYS A 32 -9.49 -34.96 26.29
C CYS A 32 -9.79 -33.44 26.27
N LEU A 33 -11.06 -33.01 26.17
CA LEU A 33 -11.44 -31.57 26.17
C LEU A 33 -11.96 -31.09 27.53
N SER A 34 -11.42 -31.65 28.62
CA SER A 34 -11.70 -31.18 29.98
C SER A 34 -10.47 -31.33 30.86
N SER A 35 -9.38 -30.65 30.49
CA SER A 35 -8.26 -30.39 31.40
C SER A 35 -7.38 -29.28 30.83
N GLY A 36 -7.50 -28.08 31.41
CA GLY A 36 -6.48 -27.04 31.36
C GLY A 36 -6.28 -26.36 30.02
N SER A 37 -7.05 -25.30 29.74
CA SER A 37 -6.57 -24.22 28.89
C SER A 37 -5.32 -23.64 29.55
N SER A 38 -4.13 -24.08 29.17
CA SER A 38 -2.93 -23.28 29.39
C SER A 38 -3.06 -22.05 28.48
N LYS A 39 -3.72 -21.02 29.00
CA LYS A 39 -3.46 -19.65 28.56
C LYS A 39 -1.96 -19.46 28.77
N SER A 40 -1.16 -19.63 27.73
CA SER A 40 0.21 -19.17 27.76
C SER A 40 0.10 -17.65 27.93
N ASN A 41 0.33 -17.18 29.15
CA ASN A 41 0.47 -15.77 29.46
C ASN A 41 1.77 -15.32 28.81
N PHE A 42 1.73 -15.05 27.50
CA PHE A 42 2.71 -14.20 26.86
C PHE A 42 2.48 -12.78 27.39
N GLN A 43 2.96 -12.51 28.62
CA GLN A 43 3.03 -11.16 29.15
C GLN A 43 3.96 -10.40 28.21
N ARG A 44 3.38 -9.65 27.28
CA ARG A 44 4.12 -8.83 26.34
C ARG A 44 4.80 -7.72 27.14
N ASP A 45 6.12 -7.79 27.19
CA ASP A 45 6.96 -6.63 27.51
C ASP A 45 6.51 -5.43 26.65
N SER A 46 6.26 -4.28 27.28
CA SER A 46 5.75 -3.08 26.62
C SER A 46 6.73 -2.60 25.54
N HIS A 47 8.04 -2.77 25.78
CA HIS A 47 9.09 -2.44 24.83
C HIS A 47 9.01 -3.30 23.56
N THR A 48 8.78 -4.60 23.70
CA THR A 48 8.54 -5.52 22.57
C THR A 48 7.32 -5.11 21.74
N THR A 49 6.22 -4.70 22.38
CA THR A 49 4.99 -4.27 21.67
C THR A 49 5.19 -2.97 20.88
N GLU A 50 5.91 -2.00 21.47
CA GLU A 50 6.25 -0.76 20.79
C GLU A 50 7.19 -0.99 19.60
N ASN A 51 8.21 -1.82 19.78
CA ASN A 51 9.13 -2.18 18.70
C ASN A 51 8.42 -2.97 17.60
N TYR A 52 7.52 -3.89 17.94
CA TYR A 52 6.69 -4.60 16.96
C TYR A 52 5.91 -3.61 16.07
N LYS A 53 5.23 -2.62 16.67
CA LYS A 53 4.52 -1.59 15.90
C LYS A 53 5.46 -0.76 15.02
N LYS A 54 6.69 -0.46 15.49
CA LYS A 54 7.70 0.26 14.70
C LYS A 54 8.21 -0.58 13.52
N ILE A 55 8.45 -1.87 13.74
CA ILE A 55 8.88 -2.80 12.69
C ILE A 55 7.79 -2.95 11.63
N MET A 56 6.53 -3.18 12.05
CA MET A 56 5.42 -3.33 11.11
C MET A 56 5.19 -2.08 10.25
N ARG A 57 5.56 -0.88 10.71
CA ARG A 57 5.50 0.36 9.90
C ARG A 57 6.52 0.40 8.76
N LYS A 58 7.57 -0.42 8.84
CA LYS A 58 8.61 -0.54 7.81
C LYS A 58 8.31 -1.65 6.80
N VAL A 59 7.28 -2.45 7.03
CA VAL A 59 6.86 -3.51 6.11
C VAL A 59 5.91 -2.87 5.09
N PRO A 60 6.23 -2.84 3.80
CA PRO A 60 5.31 -2.35 2.78
C PRO A 60 4.08 -3.25 2.74
N GLN A 61 2.90 -2.64 2.67
CA GLN A 61 1.63 -3.36 2.58
C GLN A 61 0.84 -2.90 1.37
N SER A 62 0.17 -3.85 0.72
CA SER A 62 -0.85 -3.55 -0.28
C SER A 62 -1.99 -2.77 0.39
N VAL A 63 -2.61 -1.86 -0.36
CA VAL A 63 -3.85 -1.21 0.07
C VAL A 63 -4.98 -1.64 -0.82
N VAL A 64 -6.02 -2.16 -0.21
CA VAL A 64 -7.28 -2.42 -0.89
C VAL A 64 -8.43 -1.80 -0.13
N VAL A 65 -9.54 -1.54 -0.82
CA VAL A 65 -10.81 -1.19 -0.20
C VAL A 65 -11.73 -2.40 -0.26
N VAL A 66 -12.17 -2.85 0.91
CA VAL A 66 -13.17 -3.91 1.04
C VAL A 66 -14.54 -3.25 1.13
N THR A 67 -15.50 -3.65 0.32
CA THR A 67 -16.89 -3.18 0.39
C THR A 67 -17.86 -4.31 0.62
N ALA A 68 -18.97 -4.00 1.27
CA ALA A 68 -20.10 -4.88 1.45
C ALA A 68 -21.39 -4.07 1.53
N GLY A 69 -22.50 -4.70 1.19
CA GLY A 69 -23.82 -4.08 1.32
C GLY A 69 -24.92 -5.11 1.55
N GLU A 70 -26.03 -4.62 2.10
CA GLU A 70 -27.27 -5.38 2.29
C GLU A 70 -28.48 -4.46 2.12
N PHE A 71 -29.62 -5.00 1.70
CA PHE A 71 -30.86 -4.23 1.63
C PHE A 71 -31.54 -4.25 3.00
N ASP A 72 -31.70 -3.07 3.61
CA ASP A 72 -32.45 -2.91 4.86
C ASP A 72 -33.93 -2.72 4.54
N ILE A 73 -34.71 -3.78 4.77
CA ILE A 73 -36.15 -3.81 4.51
C ILE A 73 -36.90 -2.78 5.37
N LEU A 74 -36.46 -2.52 6.60
CA LEU A 74 -37.14 -1.58 7.50
C LEU A 74 -36.91 -0.13 7.09
N LYS A 75 -35.75 0.16 6.48
CA LYS A 75 -35.39 1.49 6.00
C LYS A 75 -35.63 1.68 4.50
N ASP A 76 -36.09 0.64 3.81
CA ASP A 76 -36.32 0.58 2.36
C ASP A 76 -35.11 1.11 1.55
N ARG A 77 -33.89 0.72 1.94
CA ARG A 77 -32.66 1.21 1.31
C ARG A 77 -31.47 0.26 1.45
N TRP A 78 -30.51 0.39 0.54
CA TRP A 78 -29.23 -0.30 0.65
C TRP A 78 -28.34 0.31 1.74
N ILE A 79 -27.95 -0.52 2.70
CA ILE A 79 -26.84 -0.27 3.61
C ILE A 79 -25.55 -0.63 2.89
N LYS A 80 -24.59 0.28 2.91
CA LYS A 80 -23.30 0.14 2.22
C LYS A 80 -22.18 0.48 3.20
N ARG A 81 -21.14 -0.33 3.21
CA ARG A 81 -19.92 -0.04 3.98
C ARG A 81 -18.70 -0.36 3.14
N GLY A 82 -17.67 0.46 3.33
CA GLY A 82 -16.33 0.19 2.86
C GLY A 82 -15.32 0.32 3.98
N MET A 83 -14.18 -0.33 3.82
CA MET A 83 -13.08 -0.28 4.77
C MET A 83 -11.77 -0.43 4.03
N THR A 84 -10.83 0.47 4.30
CA THR A 84 -9.46 0.31 3.84
C THR A 84 -8.79 -0.82 4.61
N CYS A 85 -8.18 -1.74 3.88
CA CYS A 85 -7.57 -2.94 4.42
C CYS A 85 -6.15 -3.08 3.88
N THR A 86 -5.17 -3.19 4.78
CA THR A 86 -3.75 -3.39 4.43
C THR A 86 -3.25 -4.81 4.71
N SER A 87 -4.11 -5.65 5.29
CA SER A 87 -3.83 -7.07 5.58
C SER A 87 -4.19 -8.01 4.43
N PHE A 88 -4.50 -7.45 3.26
CA PHE A 88 -4.89 -8.22 2.09
C PHE A 88 -3.75 -9.10 1.59
N THR A 89 -4.01 -10.40 1.46
CA THR A 89 -3.02 -11.39 1.01
C THR A 89 -3.70 -12.47 0.16
N ASN A 90 -3.05 -12.94 -0.91
CA ASN A 90 -3.48 -14.14 -1.62
C ASN A 90 -3.11 -15.40 -0.82
N VAL A 91 -4.05 -16.33 -0.67
CA VAL A 91 -3.88 -17.54 0.16
C VAL A 91 -3.77 -18.79 -0.69
N SER A 92 -4.56 -18.89 -1.76
CA SER A 92 -4.60 -20.06 -2.64
C SER A 92 -4.98 -19.64 -4.06
N TYR A 93 -4.44 -20.36 -5.06
CA TYR A 93 -4.85 -20.22 -6.46
C TYR A 93 -5.90 -21.26 -6.88
N GLN A 94 -5.93 -22.44 -6.25
CA GLN A 94 -6.88 -23.51 -6.56
C GLN A 94 -7.42 -24.17 -5.27
N PRO A 95 -8.63 -23.80 -4.80
CA PRO A 95 -9.49 -22.72 -5.32
C PRO A 95 -8.88 -21.32 -5.07
N PRO A 96 -9.30 -20.28 -5.81
CA PRO A 96 -8.81 -18.92 -5.60
C PRO A 96 -9.33 -18.37 -4.27
N ILE A 97 -8.43 -18.22 -3.30
CA ILE A 97 -8.74 -17.73 -1.95
C ILE A 97 -7.82 -16.57 -1.60
N VAL A 98 -8.40 -15.52 -1.03
CA VAL A 98 -7.71 -14.36 -0.46
C VAL A 98 -8.05 -14.22 1.03
N SER A 99 -7.23 -13.49 1.78
CA SER A 99 -7.51 -13.16 3.19
C SER A 99 -7.51 -11.67 3.46
N ILE A 100 -8.36 -11.24 4.39
CA ILE A 100 -8.39 -9.90 4.98
C ILE A 100 -8.55 -10.00 6.49
N CYS A 101 -7.95 -9.08 7.24
CA CYS A 101 -8.12 -8.97 8.69
C CYS A 101 -8.96 -7.74 9.03
N ILE A 102 -10.00 -7.95 9.84
CA ILE A 102 -10.93 -6.92 10.27
C ILE A 102 -10.83 -6.79 11.79
N ASN A 103 -10.73 -5.56 12.30
CA ASN A 103 -10.76 -5.29 13.73
C ASN A 103 -12.00 -5.90 14.42
N ASN A 104 -11.85 -6.29 15.68
CA ASN A 104 -12.94 -6.69 16.55
C ASN A 104 -13.05 -5.73 17.75
N PRO A 105 -14.16 -4.98 17.93
CA PRO A 105 -15.39 -4.99 17.13
C PRO A 105 -15.27 -4.17 15.83
N SER A 106 -16.13 -4.47 14.85
CA SER A 106 -16.24 -3.70 13.60
C SER A 106 -17.62 -3.87 12.96
N HIS A 107 -18.22 -2.75 12.52
CA HIS A 107 -19.47 -2.77 11.75
C HIS A 107 -19.33 -3.47 10.39
N MET A 108 -18.14 -3.44 9.79
CA MET A 108 -17.85 -4.21 8.58
C MET A 108 -17.96 -5.71 8.89
N HIS A 109 -17.36 -6.15 10.01
CA HIS A 109 -17.44 -7.56 10.42
C HIS A 109 -18.89 -8.01 10.65
N GLU A 110 -19.70 -7.20 11.33
CA GLU A 110 -21.11 -7.49 11.56
C GLU A 110 -21.91 -7.61 10.26
N LEU A 111 -21.65 -6.74 9.28
CA LEU A 111 -22.27 -6.78 7.97
C LEU A 111 -21.86 -8.05 7.20
N LEU A 112 -20.56 -8.38 7.18
CA LEU A 112 -20.07 -9.58 6.49
C LEU A 112 -20.58 -10.89 7.11
N LEU A 113 -20.79 -10.93 8.43
CA LEU A 113 -21.41 -12.09 9.07
C LEU A 113 -22.83 -12.35 8.54
N ARG A 114 -23.57 -11.31 8.16
CA ARG A 114 -24.91 -11.43 7.59
C ARG A 114 -24.87 -11.72 6.09
N THR A 115 -24.07 -10.98 5.33
CA THR A 115 -24.10 -11.01 3.86
C THR A 115 -23.27 -12.15 3.28
N GLN A 116 -22.19 -12.54 3.96
CA GLN A 116 -21.19 -13.51 3.50
C GLN A 116 -20.58 -13.17 2.12
N GLN A 117 -20.74 -11.94 1.64
CA GLN A 117 -20.24 -11.48 0.35
C GLN A 117 -19.64 -10.09 0.47
N PHE A 118 -18.58 -9.87 -0.28
CA PHE A 118 -17.82 -8.63 -0.29
C PHE A 118 -17.02 -8.48 -1.58
N ALA A 119 -16.67 -7.24 -1.92
CA ALA A 119 -15.75 -6.96 -3.01
C ALA A 119 -14.45 -6.36 -2.47
N ILE A 120 -13.33 -6.69 -3.12
CA ILE A 120 -12.00 -6.15 -2.83
C ILE A 120 -11.57 -5.31 -4.03
N HIS A 121 -11.20 -4.07 -3.77
CA HIS A 121 -10.78 -3.11 -4.78
C HIS A 121 -9.31 -2.79 -4.60
N VAL A 122 -8.49 -3.12 -5.60
CA VAL A 122 -7.10 -2.69 -5.67
C VAL A 122 -7.09 -1.27 -6.22
N LEU A 123 -6.71 -0.31 -5.38
CA LEU A 123 -6.75 1.10 -5.74
C LEU A 123 -5.58 1.49 -6.66
N LYS A 124 -5.85 2.43 -7.56
CA LYS A 124 -4.82 3.12 -8.36
C LYS A 124 -4.13 4.23 -7.59
N GLN A 125 -2.98 4.70 -8.10
CA GLN A 125 -2.23 5.82 -7.54
C GLN A 125 -3.05 7.11 -7.36
N ASN A 126 -3.96 7.42 -8.27
CA ASN A 126 -4.83 8.60 -8.18
C ASN A 126 -5.99 8.44 -7.17
N GLN A 127 -6.21 7.25 -6.61
CA GLN A 127 -7.31 6.93 -5.70
C GLN A 127 -6.92 6.96 -4.21
N VAL A 128 -5.82 7.63 -3.87
CA VAL A 128 -5.40 7.87 -2.47
C VAL A 128 -6.53 8.43 -1.60
N GLY A 129 -7.33 9.35 -2.16
CA GLY A 129 -8.48 9.93 -1.47
C GLY A 129 -9.48 8.87 -1.00
N TYR A 130 -9.73 7.83 -1.81
CA TYR A 130 -10.66 6.75 -1.45
C TYR A 130 -10.11 5.93 -0.29
N GLY A 131 -8.82 5.56 -0.35
CA GLY A 131 -8.14 4.87 0.75
C GLY A 131 -8.22 5.65 2.08
N LEU A 132 -8.07 6.97 2.04
CA LEU A 132 -8.23 7.83 3.22
C LEU A 132 -9.67 7.89 3.71
N ASP A 133 -10.64 8.04 2.82
CA ASP A 133 -12.06 8.16 3.18
C ASP A 133 -12.61 6.85 3.78
N PHE A 134 -12.20 5.70 3.24
CA PHE A 134 -12.54 4.38 3.79
C PHE A 134 -11.73 3.99 5.03
N SER A 135 -10.72 4.77 5.44
CA SER A 135 -9.99 4.59 6.71
C SER A 135 -10.55 5.39 7.88
N LYS A 136 -11.36 6.43 7.60
CA LYS A 136 -11.93 7.30 8.63
C LYS A 136 -13.03 6.56 9.40
N HIS A 137 -13.09 6.80 10.71
CA HIS A 137 -14.23 6.38 11.50
C HIS A 137 -15.38 7.34 11.22
N ILE A 138 -16.33 6.93 10.38
CA ILE A 138 -17.45 7.79 9.96
C ILE A 138 -18.67 7.54 10.84
N GLU A 139 -19.37 8.61 11.22
CA GLU A 139 -20.59 8.56 12.06
C GLU A 139 -21.82 8.02 11.32
N THR A 140 -21.93 8.16 9.99
CA THR A 140 -23.07 7.68 9.18
C THR A 140 -22.67 7.02 7.84
N GLU A 141 -23.39 5.95 7.46
CA GLU A 141 -23.14 5.12 6.26
C GLU A 141 -23.23 5.90 4.93
N GLU A 142 -24.10 6.90 4.86
CA GLU A 142 -24.35 7.70 3.66
C GLU A 142 -23.17 8.62 3.29
N CYS A 143 -22.37 9.03 4.27
CA CYS A 143 -21.26 9.94 4.04
C CYS A 143 -20.08 9.26 3.33
N GLN A 144 -19.89 7.95 3.52
CA GLN A 144 -18.70 7.24 3.03
C GLN A 144 -18.67 7.12 1.51
N PHE A 145 -19.83 6.97 0.87
CA PHE A 145 -19.93 6.76 -0.58
C PHE A 145 -20.43 8.00 -1.36
N LYS A 146 -20.64 9.13 -0.68
CA LYS A 146 -21.27 10.33 -1.28
C LYS A 146 -20.52 10.88 -2.50
N ASN A 147 -19.19 10.88 -2.43
CA ASN A 147 -18.30 11.45 -3.46
C ASN A 147 -17.46 10.38 -4.17
N ILE A 148 -17.85 9.11 -4.05
CA ILE A 148 -17.10 7.98 -4.62
C ILE A 148 -18.00 7.34 -5.69
N PRO A 149 -17.69 7.50 -6.98
CA PRO A 149 -18.46 6.86 -8.06
C PRO A 149 -18.45 5.33 -7.92
N HIS A 150 -19.63 4.72 -7.85
CA HIS A 150 -19.78 3.26 -7.69
C HIS A 150 -21.08 2.74 -8.33
N ALA A 151 -21.07 1.47 -8.72
CA ALA A 151 -22.26 0.67 -9.01
C ALA A 151 -22.64 -0.18 -7.79
N LEU A 152 -23.86 -0.74 -7.80
CA LEU A 152 -24.22 -1.84 -6.91
C LEU A 152 -24.40 -3.11 -7.74
N THR A 153 -23.90 -4.23 -7.22
CA THR A 153 -24.27 -5.55 -7.73
C THR A 153 -25.75 -5.85 -7.42
N ASN A 154 -26.28 -6.95 -7.97
CA ASN A 154 -27.65 -7.38 -7.65
C ASN A 154 -27.82 -7.70 -6.16
N GLU A 155 -26.74 -8.09 -5.50
CA GLU A 155 -26.64 -8.37 -4.06
C GLU A 155 -26.39 -7.11 -3.23
N GLY A 156 -26.24 -5.94 -3.87
CA GLY A 156 -26.05 -4.65 -3.20
C GLY A 156 -24.62 -4.32 -2.83
N ILE A 157 -23.64 -5.05 -3.36
CA ILE A 157 -22.23 -4.80 -3.05
C ILE A 157 -21.76 -3.58 -3.83
N PRO A 158 -21.19 -2.55 -3.18
CA PRO A 158 -20.65 -1.38 -3.88
C PRO A 158 -19.39 -1.75 -4.68
N ILE A 159 -19.44 -1.55 -5.99
CA ILE A 159 -18.28 -1.70 -6.89
C ILE A 159 -17.77 -0.31 -7.26
N ILE A 160 -16.57 0.04 -6.78
CA ILE A 160 -15.93 1.33 -7.04
C ILE A 160 -15.37 1.33 -8.46
N TYR A 161 -15.65 2.40 -9.21
CA TYR A 161 -15.15 2.52 -10.58
C TYR A 161 -13.66 2.86 -10.64
N ASP A 162 -13.04 2.53 -11.78
CA ASP A 162 -11.67 2.90 -12.12
C ASP A 162 -10.61 2.38 -11.14
N CYS A 163 -10.88 1.28 -10.45
CA CYS A 163 -9.87 0.57 -9.66
C CYS A 163 -8.94 -0.25 -10.57
N ALA A 164 -7.71 -0.48 -10.12
CA ALA A 164 -6.72 -1.28 -10.88
C ALA A 164 -7.20 -2.73 -11.07
N ALA A 165 -7.87 -3.28 -10.06
CA ALA A 165 -8.55 -4.56 -10.14
C ALA A 165 -9.69 -4.62 -9.11
N VAL A 166 -10.70 -5.43 -9.39
CA VAL A 166 -11.81 -5.72 -8.48
C VAL A 166 -12.00 -7.23 -8.38
N MET A 167 -12.16 -7.74 -7.17
CA MET A 167 -12.46 -9.15 -6.90
C MET A 167 -13.73 -9.26 -6.07
N GLU A 168 -14.72 -9.98 -6.56
CA GLU A 168 -15.91 -10.32 -5.79
C GLU A 168 -15.70 -11.66 -5.10
N CYS A 169 -15.95 -11.66 -3.80
CA CYS A 169 -15.62 -12.73 -2.90
C CYS A 169 -16.87 -13.20 -2.14
N ARG A 170 -16.95 -14.51 -1.93
CA ARG A 170 -17.84 -15.12 -0.94
C ARG A 170 -17.01 -15.61 0.23
N ALA A 171 -17.51 -15.44 1.44
CA ALA A 171 -16.87 -15.94 2.63
C ALA A 171 -16.64 -17.46 2.54
N HIS A 172 -15.38 -17.84 2.75
CA HIS A 172 -14.92 -19.22 2.81
C HIS A 172 -14.84 -19.70 4.26
N SER A 173 -14.18 -18.92 5.12
CA SER A 173 -14.11 -19.14 6.56
C SER A 173 -13.74 -17.85 7.29
N VAL A 174 -14.02 -17.80 8.60
CA VAL A 174 -13.62 -16.69 9.47
C VAL A 174 -13.02 -17.24 10.76
N HIS A 175 -11.90 -16.68 11.20
CA HIS A 175 -11.19 -17.10 12.40
C HIS A 175 -10.84 -15.88 13.27
N THR A 176 -11.16 -15.93 14.56
CA THR A 176 -10.73 -14.91 15.51
C THR A 176 -9.28 -15.14 15.90
N VAL A 177 -8.43 -14.15 15.63
CA VAL A 177 -6.99 -14.17 15.94
C VAL A 177 -6.65 -12.88 16.68
N GLY A 178 -6.43 -13.00 18.00
CA GLY A 178 -6.16 -11.85 18.85
C GLY A 178 -7.34 -10.86 18.89
N ASP A 179 -7.08 -9.63 18.47
CA ASP A 179 -8.04 -8.51 18.39
C ASP A 179 -8.66 -8.36 16.99
N HIS A 180 -8.45 -9.31 16.08
CA HIS A 180 -8.97 -9.28 14.71
C HIS A 180 -9.73 -10.56 14.34
N HIS A 181 -10.59 -10.44 13.34
CA HIS A 181 -11.17 -11.56 12.60
C HIS A 181 -10.48 -11.68 11.25
N VAL A 182 -9.86 -12.83 10.98
CA VAL A 182 -9.27 -13.18 9.69
C VAL A 182 -10.35 -13.82 8.84
N TRP A 183 -10.75 -13.13 7.78
CA TRP A 183 -11.69 -13.62 6.79
C TRP A 183 -10.93 -14.21 5.61
N TYR A 184 -11.33 -15.40 5.21
CA TYR A 184 -10.93 -16.02 3.95
C TYR A 184 -12.09 -15.87 2.97
N GLY A 185 -11.82 -15.32 1.79
CA GLY A 185 -12.79 -15.13 0.71
C GLY A 185 -12.46 -16.00 -0.48
N SER A 186 -13.41 -16.79 -0.96
CA SER A 186 -13.34 -17.45 -2.26
C SER A 186 -13.73 -16.47 -3.35
N VAL A 187 -12.81 -16.20 -4.28
CA VAL A 187 -13.04 -15.29 -5.40
C VAL A 187 -13.89 -16.00 -6.45
N PHE A 188 -15.03 -15.41 -6.82
CA PHE A 188 -15.92 -15.97 -7.84
C PHE A 188 -16.03 -15.09 -9.09
N ASN A 189 -15.73 -13.79 -8.97
CA ASN A 189 -15.56 -12.88 -10.11
C ASN A 189 -14.30 -12.02 -9.89
N ALA A 190 -13.58 -11.72 -10.96
CA ALA A 190 -12.40 -10.86 -10.92
C ALA A 190 -12.25 -10.08 -12.22
N GLU A 191 -12.06 -8.77 -12.10
CA GLU A 191 -11.88 -7.83 -13.20
C GLU A 191 -10.57 -7.07 -13.02
N ILE A 192 -9.86 -6.81 -14.11
CA ILE A 192 -8.60 -6.07 -14.14
C ILE A 192 -8.78 -4.90 -15.11
N SER A 193 -8.34 -3.71 -14.71
CA SER A 193 -8.34 -2.54 -15.59
C SER A 193 -7.27 -2.67 -16.68
N GLU A 194 -7.59 -2.32 -17.91
CA GLU A 194 -6.65 -2.30 -19.04
C GLU A 194 -5.70 -1.08 -19.03
N SER A 195 -5.93 -0.12 -18.14
CA SER A 195 -5.10 1.09 -17.99
C SER A 195 -3.71 0.79 -17.40
N GLU A 196 -2.66 1.44 -17.90
CA GLU A 196 -1.26 1.31 -17.42
C GLU A 196 -0.98 1.92 -16.03
N ASP A 197 -2.00 2.39 -15.30
CA ASP A 197 -1.82 3.04 -13.99
C ASP A 197 -1.32 2.06 -12.92
N ASN A 198 -0.22 2.42 -12.25
CA ASN A 198 0.40 1.58 -11.22
C ASN A 198 -0.47 1.47 -9.94
N PRO A 199 -0.51 0.29 -9.28
CA PRO A 199 -1.28 0.09 -8.06
C PRO A 199 -0.71 0.91 -6.89
N LEU A 200 -1.59 1.28 -5.97
CA LEU A 200 -1.25 2.10 -4.80
C LEU A 200 -0.55 1.28 -3.71
N LEU A 201 0.56 1.80 -3.18
CA LEU A 201 1.28 1.21 -2.06
C LEU A 201 1.17 2.11 -0.82
N TYR A 202 1.07 1.53 0.37
CA TYR A 202 1.12 2.28 1.63
C TYR A 202 2.37 1.92 2.41
N TYR A 203 3.27 2.90 2.52
CA TYR A 203 4.59 2.76 3.12
C TYR A 203 4.90 3.98 3.98
N ILE A 204 5.36 3.76 5.22
CA ILE A 204 5.71 4.82 6.19
C ILE A 204 4.57 5.85 6.38
N ARG A 205 3.32 5.39 6.59
CA ARG A 205 2.14 6.26 6.77
C ARG A 205 1.84 7.22 5.61
N SER A 206 2.47 7.02 4.46
CA SER A 206 2.16 7.75 3.24
C SER A 206 1.70 6.76 2.18
N PHE A 207 0.78 7.24 1.36
CA PHE A 207 0.49 6.59 0.09
C PHE A 207 1.62 6.91 -0.88
N ARG A 208 2.08 5.90 -1.62
CA ARG A 208 3.13 6.00 -2.63
C ARG A 208 2.74 5.22 -3.88
N SER A 209 3.37 5.58 -4.97
CA SER A 209 3.33 4.79 -6.19
C SER A 209 4.52 3.83 -6.21
N VAL A 210 4.29 2.62 -6.72
CA VAL A 210 5.38 1.67 -6.98
C VAL A 210 6.40 2.28 -7.95
N GLY A 211 5.96 3.13 -8.88
CA GLY A 211 6.83 3.83 -9.82
C GLY A 211 7.84 4.76 -9.16
N ASP A 212 7.45 5.50 -8.12
CA ASP A 212 8.35 6.41 -7.40
C ASP A 212 9.40 5.67 -6.57
N GLU A 213 9.01 4.56 -5.95
CA GLU A 213 9.94 3.72 -5.19
C GLU A 213 10.96 3.05 -6.11
N ILE A 214 10.51 2.52 -7.26
CA ILE A 214 11.41 1.97 -8.29
C ILE A 214 12.35 3.07 -8.79
N PHE A 215 11.83 4.27 -9.06
CA PHE A 215 12.63 5.39 -9.53
C PHE A 215 13.71 5.81 -8.52
N ILE A 216 13.36 5.98 -7.24
CA ILE A 216 14.32 6.36 -6.20
C ILE A 216 15.36 5.26 -5.98
N GLN A 217 14.94 3.99 -5.93
CA GLN A 217 15.87 2.88 -5.80
C GLN A 217 16.84 2.82 -7.01
N ALA A 218 16.33 2.98 -8.23
CA ALA A 218 17.16 3.00 -9.42
C ALA A 218 18.16 4.17 -9.43
N PHE A 219 17.75 5.34 -8.93
CA PHE A 219 18.64 6.48 -8.73
C PHE A 219 19.70 6.22 -7.66
N GLU A 220 19.32 5.72 -6.49
CA GLU A 220 20.24 5.44 -5.37
C GLU A 220 21.28 4.37 -5.70
N ASP A 221 20.84 3.32 -6.41
CA ASP A 221 21.71 2.23 -6.87
C ASP A 221 22.52 2.61 -8.13
N ALA A 222 22.32 3.81 -8.67
CA ALA A 222 22.89 4.28 -9.93
C ALA A 222 22.62 3.35 -11.14
N THR A 223 21.44 2.71 -11.14
CA THR A 223 20.96 1.83 -12.22
C THR A 223 19.95 2.51 -13.16
N LEU A 224 19.45 3.70 -12.80
CA LEU A 224 18.64 4.53 -13.70
C LEU A 224 19.42 4.86 -14.99
N PRO A 225 18.84 4.63 -16.20
CA PRO A 225 19.48 5.04 -17.45
C PRO A 225 19.83 6.52 -17.44
N PHE A 226 21.04 6.86 -17.90
CA PHE A 226 21.54 8.24 -17.79
C PHE A 226 20.73 9.23 -18.63
N GLU A 227 20.20 8.77 -19.77
CA GLU A 227 19.26 9.50 -20.61
C GLU A 227 17.96 9.89 -19.89
N ASP A 228 17.56 9.11 -18.87
CA ASP A 228 16.37 9.37 -18.06
C ASP A 228 16.67 10.31 -16.88
N TRP A 229 17.95 10.61 -16.61
CA TRP A 229 18.38 11.58 -15.60
C TRP A 229 18.20 13.04 -16.06
N THR A 230 16.97 13.35 -16.46
CA THR A 230 16.53 14.65 -16.96
C THR A 230 16.29 15.66 -15.84
N HIS A 231 15.99 16.91 -16.19
CA HIS A 231 15.58 17.92 -15.20
C HIS A 231 14.31 17.53 -14.44
N GLU A 232 13.35 16.93 -15.14
CA GLU A 232 12.14 16.40 -14.52
C GLU A 232 12.47 15.30 -13.52
N ALA A 233 13.42 14.42 -13.83
CA ALA A 233 13.90 13.41 -12.89
C ALA A 233 14.57 14.02 -11.65
N HIS A 234 15.32 15.12 -11.78
CA HIS A 234 15.86 15.84 -10.62
C HIS A 234 14.73 16.41 -9.73
N LEU A 235 13.69 16.98 -10.34
CA LEU A 235 12.51 17.46 -9.60
C LEU A 235 11.76 16.32 -8.93
N ARG A 236 11.59 15.17 -9.61
CA ARG A 236 10.96 13.96 -9.07
C ARG A 236 11.70 13.42 -7.87
N MET A 237 13.03 13.34 -7.97
CA MET A 237 13.90 12.91 -6.88
C MET A 237 13.80 13.87 -5.68
N ALA A 238 13.86 15.19 -5.93
CA ALA A 238 13.73 16.19 -4.87
C ALA A 238 12.35 16.12 -4.19
N TRP A 239 11.27 15.98 -4.98
CA TRP A 239 9.91 15.87 -4.46
C TRP A 239 9.74 14.64 -3.56
N ASN A 240 10.23 13.48 -3.98
CA ASN A 240 10.20 12.24 -3.19
C ASN A 240 10.95 12.38 -1.86
N TYR A 241 12.18 12.92 -1.86
CA TYR A 241 12.91 13.11 -0.60
C TYR A 241 12.29 14.17 0.31
N ILE A 242 11.79 15.28 -0.24
CA ILE A 242 11.19 16.35 0.57
C ILE A 242 9.86 15.92 1.17
N THR A 243 9.04 15.16 0.43
CA THR A 243 7.77 14.62 0.96
C THR A 243 8.01 13.59 2.06
N GLU A 244 9.11 12.85 2.01
CA GLU A 244 9.47 11.85 3.03
C GLU A 244 10.14 12.45 4.27
N TYR A 245 11.16 13.29 4.07
CA TYR A 245 12.05 13.74 5.14
C TYR A 245 11.84 15.20 5.54
N GLY A 246 10.96 15.93 4.85
CA GLY A 246 10.90 17.38 4.91
C GLY A 246 12.11 18.04 4.24
N LYS A 247 12.06 19.36 4.02
CA LYS A 247 13.13 20.10 3.33
C LYS A 247 14.51 19.86 3.95
N GLU A 248 14.64 20.07 5.26
CA GLU A 248 15.93 19.98 5.94
C GLU A 248 16.47 18.54 6.00
N GLY A 249 15.57 17.56 6.17
CA GLY A 249 15.95 16.14 6.17
C GLY A 249 16.35 15.63 4.77
N ALA A 250 15.76 16.18 3.70
CA ALA A 250 16.02 15.76 2.33
C ALA A 250 17.38 16.20 1.79
N ILE A 251 17.90 17.36 2.22
CA ILE A 251 19.15 17.95 1.72
C ILE A 251 20.32 16.96 1.68
N PRO A 252 20.68 16.24 2.78
CA PRO A 252 21.81 15.31 2.73
C PRO A 252 21.60 14.15 1.75
N HIS A 253 20.39 13.63 1.62
CA HIS A 253 20.07 12.54 0.68
C HIS A 253 20.21 13.01 -0.77
N ILE A 254 19.63 14.17 -1.10
CA ILE A 254 19.70 14.74 -2.45
C ILE A 254 21.15 15.01 -2.85
N ARG A 255 21.93 15.66 -1.99
CA ARG A 255 23.32 16.03 -2.29
C ARG A 255 24.19 14.79 -2.51
N LEU A 256 24.13 13.83 -1.58
CA LEU A 256 24.93 12.61 -1.65
C LEU A 256 24.50 11.74 -2.84
N GLY A 257 23.19 11.60 -3.07
CA GLY A 257 22.64 10.83 -4.17
C GLY A 257 23.11 11.35 -5.53
N ILE A 258 22.99 12.67 -5.78
CA ILE A 258 23.42 13.25 -7.06
C ILE A 258 24.93 13.08 -7.26
N GLN A 259 25.73 13.29 -6.21
CA GLN A 259 27.19 13.11 -6.27
C GLN A 259 27.56 11.66 -6.60
N ASN A 260 26.94 10.68 -5.93
CA ASN A 260 27.16 9.27 -6.19
C ASN A 260 26.74 8.86 -7.60
N PHE A 261 25.54 9.29 -8.03
CA PHE A 261 25.02 9.02 -9.37
C PHE A 261 25.94 9.59 -10.46
N ASN A 262 26.43 10.81 -10.26
CA ASN A 262 27.36 11.45 -11.18
C ASN A 262 28.72 10.74 -11.25
N GLU A 263 29.26 10.27 -10.12
CA GLU A 263 30.53 9.53 -10.09
C GLU A 263 30.42 8.20 -10.86
N GLN A 264 29.32 7.47 -10.69
CA GLN A 264 29.05 6.22 -11.41
C GLN A 264 28.81 6.44 -12.90
N ASN A 265 28.43 7.65 -13.31
CA ASN A 265 28.17 8.05 -14.69
C ASN A 265 29.18 9.08 -15.22
N LYS A 266 30.39 9.16 -14.63
CA LYS A 266 31.36 10.23 -14.90
C LYS A 266 31.71 10.41 -16.38
N ASP A 267 31.70 9.34 -17.17
CA ASP A 267 31.99 9.38 -18.61
C ASP A 267 30.89 10.08 -19.42
N LYS A 268 29.68 10.21 -18.86
CA LYS A 268 28.50 10.82 -19.50
C LYS A 268 28.20 12.23 -18.96
N VAL A 269 28.64 12.53 -17.74
CA VAL A 269 28.37 13.81 -17.06
C VAL A 269 29.22 14.93 -17.68
N LYS A 270 28.55 15.89 -18.33
CA LYS A 270 29.22 17.08 -18.91
C LYS A 270 29.63 18.12 -17.86
N PHE A 271 28.74 18.36 -16.91
CA PHE A 271 28.94 19.32 -15.84
C PHE A 271 28.61 18.60 -14.53
N GLY A 272 29.60 18.46 -13.66
CA GLY A 272 29.41 17.82 -12.36
C GLY A 272 28.45 18.59 -11.45
N PHE A 273 28.32 18.08 -10.22
CA PHE A 273 27.44 18.64 -9.20
C PHE A 273 27.63 20.15 -8.97
N HIS A 274 26.52 20.87 -8.76
CA HIS A 274 26.50 22.31 -8.49
C HIS A 274 25.63 22.59 -7.24
N GLU A 275 26.28 23.01 -6.16
CA GLU A 275 25.65 23.16 -4.85
C GLU A 275 24.53 24.22 -4.88
N THR A 276 24.81 25.42 -5.39
CA THR A 276 23.80 26.50 -5.37
C THR A 276 22.57 26.20 -6.21
N ILE A 277 22.73 25.65 -7.42
CA ILE A 277 21.59 25.25 -8.27
C ILE A 277 20.75 24.16 -7.59
N THR A 278 21.40 23.16 -6.98
CA THR A 278 20.71 22.08 -6.27
C THR A 278 19.87 22.64 -5.12
N MET A 279 20.47 23.48 -4.28
CA MET A 279 19.79 24.08 -3.13
C MET A 279 18.65 25.04 -3.54
N PHE A 280 18.81 25.75 -4.66
CA PHE A 280 17.76 26.57 -5.26
C PHE A 280 16.52 25.71 -5.59
N TYR A 281 16.69 24.62 -6.33
CA TYR A 281 15.56 23.75 -6.71
C TYR A 281 14.96 23.01 -5.51
N ILE A 282 15.75 22.62 -4.51
CA ILE A 282 15.22 22.09 -3.24
C ILE A 282 14.28 23.11 -2.58
N ALA A 283 14.67 24.39 -2.54
CA ALA A 283 13.83 25.44 -1.96
C ALA A 283 12.54 25.67 -2.76
N GLU A 284 12.62 25.72 -4.10
CA GLU A 284 11.46 25.88 -4.97
C GLU A 284 10.48 24.69 -4.87
N VAL A 285 10.98 23.45 -4.89
CA VAL A 285 10.15 22.24 -4.73
C VAL A 285 9.50 22.22 -3.34
N ALA A 286 10.23 22.52 -2.27
CA ALA A 286 9.67 22.58 -0.92
C ALA A 286 8.57 23.65 -0.80
N HIS A 287 8.76 24.81 -1.42
CA HIS A 287 7.76 25.87 -1.45
C HIS A 287 6.51 25.45 -2.24
N ALA A 288 6.68 24.80 -3.39
CA ALA A 288 5.59 24.28 -4.20
C ALA A 288 4.78 23.19 -3.47
N ILE A 289 5.45 22.29 -2.73
CA ILE A 289 4.79 21.28 -1.89
C ILE A 289 3.93 21.96 -0.81
N LYS A 290 4.46 22.97 -0.14
CA LYS A 290 3.73 23.74 0.88
C LYS A 290 2.50 24.45 0.31
N LYS A 291 2.56 24.92 -0.93
CA LYS A 291 1.43 25.52 -1.66
C LYS A 291 0.43 24.51 -2.22
N SER A 292 0.84 23.26 -2.37
CA SER A 292 0.04 22.18 -2.97
C SER A 292 -0.13 21.01 -1.99
N PRO A 293 -0.81 21.21 -0.84
CA PRO A 293 -0.97 20.15 0.15
C PRO A 293 -1.85 19.02 -0.40
N GLY A 294 -1.50 17.77 -0.03
CA GLY A 294 -2.33 16.60 -0.30
C GLY A 294 -2.30 16.08 -1.74
N VAL A 295 -1.28 16.42 -2.52
CA VAL A 295 -1.09 15.87 -3.87
C VAL A 295 -0.56 14.42 -3.79
N PRO A 296 -1.22 13.43 -4.43
CA PRO A 296 -0.93 12.01 -4.27
C PRO A 296 0.21 11.48 -5.17
N SER A 297 0.66 12.24 -6.17
CA SER A 297 1.67 11.80 -7.14
C SER A 297 2.61 12.92 -7.58
N PHE A 298 3.78 12.55 -8.09
CA PHE A 298 4.70 13.51 -8.70
C PHE A 298 4.10 14.14 -9.96
N GLU A 299 3.38 13.36 -10.77
CA GLU A 299 2.75 13.81 -12.01
C GLU A 299 1.74 14.94 -11.74
N GLU A 300 0.84 14.75 -10.78
CA GLU A 300 -0.14 15.76 -10.39
C GLU A 300 0.53 16.97 -9.72
N PHE A 301 1.62 16.74 -8.97
CA PHE A 301 2.40 17.81 -8.38
C PHE A 301 3.02 18.69 -9.47
N LEU A 302 3.59 18.08 -10.50
CA LEU A 302 4.23 18.76 -11.60
C LEU A 302 3.21 19.49 -12.49
N GLU A 303 2.03 18.91 -12.74
CA GLU A 303 0.94 19.56 -13.46
C GLU A 303 0.47 20.86 -12.79
N ARG A 304 0.40 20.87 -11.46
CA ARG A 304 0.05 22.08 -10.69
C ARG A 304 1.19 23.10 -10.60
N ASN A 305 2.44 22.65 -10.77
CA ASN A 305 3.64 23.45 -10.57
C ASN A 305 4.56 23.45 -11.81
N ARG A 306 3.98 23.50 -13.01
CA ARG A 306 4.71 23.40 -14.29
C ARG A 306 5.84 24.41 -14.46
N TYR A 307 5.82 25.52 -13.73
CA TYR A 307 6.88 26.51 -13.72
C TYR A 307 8.24 25.92 -13.27
N LEU A 308 8.24 24.84 -12.48
CA LEU A 308 9.46 24.16 -12.04
C LEU A 308 10.26 23.54 -13.20
N LEU A 309 9.60 23.24 -14.33
CA LEU A 309 10.25 22.73 -15.54
C LEU A 309 11.06 23.80 -16.27
N ASP A 310 10.79 25.08 -16.02
CA ASP A 310 11.54 26.18 -16.61
C ASP A 310 12.90 26.34 -15.93
N LYS A 311 13.96 25.92 -16.61
CA LYS A 311 15.35 26.04 -16.13
C LYS A 311 15.82 27.48 -15.99
N THR A 312 15.13 28.43 -16.63
CA THR A 312 15.51 29.84 -16.64
C THR A 312 15.00 30.59 -15.42
N VAL A 313 14.10 30.00 -14.62
CA VAL A 313 13.51 30.63 -13.43
C VAL A 313 14.58 31.08 -12.42
N ILE A 314 15.70 30.35 -12.31
CA ILE A 314 16.83 30.69 -11.43
C ILE A 314 17.47 32.04 -11.76
N ALA A 315 17.41 32.48 -13.03
CA ALA A 315 17.95 33.78 -13.47
C ALA A 315 17.16 34.98 -12.94
N GLN A 316 15.96 34.76 -12.38
CA GLN A 316 15.21 35.80 -11.67
C GLN A 316 15.76 36.04 -10.25
N TYR A 317 16.56 35.11 -9.73
CA TYR A 317 17.08 35.11 -8.37
C TYR A 317 18.58 35.41 -8.34
N TYR A 318 19.33 34.91 -9.33
CA TYR A 318 20.78 35.05 -9.39
C TYR A 318 21.24 35.80 -10.64
N SER A 319 22.19 36.72 -10.48
CA SER A 319 22.97 37.23 -11.60
C SER A 319 23.93 36.16 -12.14
N HIS A 320 24.27 36.25 -13.43
CA HIS A 320 25.10 35.24 -14.10
C HIS A 320 26.46 35.02 -13.40
N ASN A 321 27.18 36.10 -13.09
CA ASN A 321 28.50 36.02 -12.45
C ASN A 321 28.43 35.45 -11.03
N HIS A 322 27.33 35.73 -10.31
CA HIS A 322 27.13 35.21 -8.97
C HIS A 322 26.85 33.71 -8.99
N LEU A 323 25.92 33.27 -9.85
CA LEU A 323 25.53 31.85 -9.97
C LEU A 323 26.66 30.94 -10.44
N TYR A 324 27.45 31.39 -11.41
CA TYR A 324 28.52 30.59 -12.02
C TYR A 324 29.91 30.84 -11.40
N SER A 325 29.95 31.45 -10.22
CA SER A 325 31.19 31.58 -9.44
C SER A 325 31.67 30.22 -8.92
N ASP A 326 32.98 30.08 -8.70
CA ASP A 326 33.55 28.85 -8.11
C ASP A 326 32.97 28.55 -6.72
N THR A 327 32.72 29.60 -5.94
CA THR A 327 32.05 29.48 -4.64
C THR A 327 30.64 28.93 -4.78
N ALA A 328 29.81 29.46 -5.68
CA ALA A 328 28.44 28.99 -5.87
C ALA A 328 28.36 27.53 -6.34
N ARG A 329 29.41 27.04 -7.03
CA ARG A 329 29.51 25.64 -7.45
C ARG A 329 29.68 24.69 -6.27
N HIS A 330 30.51 25.06 -5.28
CA HIS A 330 30.91 24.18 -4.17
C HIS A 330 30.16 24.44 -2.86
N GLN A 331 29.62 25.65 -2.70
CA GLN A 331 28.94 26.11 -1.50
C GLN A 331 27.66 26.84 -1.90
N PHE A 332 26.62 26.72 -1.06
CA PHE A 332 25.39 27.45 -1.29
C PHE A 332 25.62 28.94 -1.04
N VAL A 333 25.38 29.76 -2.06
CA VAL A 333 25.33 31.22 -1.93
C VAL A 333 23.90 31.71 -2.04
N GLN A 334 23.52 32.67 -1.20
CA GLN A 334 22.20 33.27 -1.25
C GLN A 334 22.03 34.06 -2.57
N PRO A 335 20.80 34.14 -3.12
CA PRO A 335 20.56 34.91 -4.33
C PRO A 335 20.79 36.40 -4.13
N ASP A 336 21.26 37.08 -5.18
CA ASP A 336 21.61 38.50 -5.19
C ASP A 336 20.54 39.40 -5.83
N LEU A 337 19.60 38.85 -6.61
CA LEU A 337 18.54 39.63 -7.28
C LEU A 337 17.20 39.57 -6.55
N LYS A 338 16.82 38.40 -6.04
CA LYS A 338 15.52 38.16 -5.38
C LYS A 338 15.66 37.09 -4.30
N GLN A 339 15.01 37.27 -3.15
CA GLN A 339 15.05 36.28 -2.08
C GLN A 339 14.33 34.98 -2.48
N LEU A 340 14.86 33.83 -1.99
CA LEU A 340 14.18 32.54 -2.13
C LEU A 340 12.81 32.55 -1.46
N PRO A 341 11.83 31.83 -2.01
CA PRO A 341 10.51 31.72 -1.40
C PRO A 341 10.57 30.97 -0.04
N SER A 342 9.69 31.38 0.89
CA SER A 342 9.65 30.91 2.30
C SER A 342 8.53 29.93 2.64
#